data_AF-A0A0F8Y602-F1
#
_entry.id   AF-A0A0F8Y602-F1
#
_cell.length_a   1.000
_cell.length_b   1.000
_cell.length_c   1.000
_cell.angle_alpha   90.00
_cell.angle_beta   90.00
_cell.angle_gamma   90.00
#
_symmetry.space_group_name_H-M   'P 1'
#
loop_
_entity.id
_entity.type
_entity.pdbx_description
1 polymer ?
#
loop_
_entity_poly.entity_id
_entity_poly.type
_entity_poly.pdbx_seq_one_letter_code
_entity_poly.pdbx_strand_id
1 'polypeptide(L)'
;MTETAKERYECALAESMTQVVTEIAGKPVTRGQLVEKFDLIKNEDHWKNPISKTIDKPSDDDLEMLHEAVHFFTGSCLTTYPRDDGRLHCEADGYFLTIGA
;
A
#
# COMPACT_ATOMS: atom_id res chain seq x y z
N MET A 1 -19.18 32.63 5.08
CA MET A 1 -17.76 32.25 5.21
C MET A 1 -17.44 31.40 4.01
N THR A 2 -16.52 31.83 3.16
CA THR A 2 -16.16 31.11 1.93
C THR A 2 -15.09 30.10 2.28
N GLU A 3 -15.39 28.82 2.13
CA GLU A 3 -14.41 27.75 2.27
C GLU A 3 -13.29 27.95 1.25
N THR A 4 -12.05 27.90 1.73
CA THR A 4 -10.85 28.08 0.90
C THR A 4 -10.63 26.87 0.01
N ALA A 5 -9.83 27.04 -1.06
CA ALA A 5 -9.46 25.91 -1.92
C ALA A 5 -8.68 24.82 -1.16
N LYS A 6 -7.92 25.21 -0.13
CA LYS A 6 -7.17 24.29 0.73
C LYS A 6 -8.13 23.42 1.57
N GLU A 7 -9.10 24.04 2.24
CA GLU A 7 -10.07 23.31 3.08
C GLU A 7 -10.88 22.30 2.27
N ARG A 8 -11.32 22.68 1.06
CA ARG A 8 -12.02 21.75 0.15
C ARG A 8 -11.15 20.56 -0.25
N TYR A 9 -9.86 20.78 -0.49
CA TYR A 9 -8.92 19.72 -0.84
C TYR A 9 -8.67 18.78 0.34
N GLU A 10 -8.46 19.32 1.54
CA GLU A 10 -8.26 18.52 2.76
C GLU A 10 -9.51 17.69 3.10
N CYS A 11 -10.70 18.27 2.94
CA CYS A 11 -11.97 17.57 3.10
C CYS A 11 -12.11 16.42 2.10
N ALA A 12 -11.90 16.68 0.80
CA ALA A 12 -11.96 15.67 -0.23
C ALA A 12 -10.91 14.56 -0.04
N LEU A 13 -9.71 14.91 0.44
CA LEU A 13 -8.68 13.94 0.77
C LEU A 13 -9.12 13.04 1.94
N ALA A 14 -9.65 13.63 3.02
CA ALA A 14 -10.16 12.87 4.16
C ALA A 14 -11.29 11.92 3.76
N GLU A 15 -12.25 12.39 2.96
CA GLU A 15 -13.32 11.56 2.39
C GLU A 15 -12.74 10.40 1.57
N SER A 16 -11.76 10.67 0.71
CA SER A 16 -11.11 9.67 -0.13
C SER A 16 -10.43 8.55 0.66
N MET A 17 -9.93 8.84 1.88
CA MET A 17 -9.30 7.84 2.76
C MET A 17 -10.32 6.90 3.39
N THR A 18 -11.56 7.36 3.59
CA THR A 18 -12.64 6.53 4.13
C THR A 18 -13.35 5.68 3.07
N GLN A 19 -13.08 5.93 1.79
CA GLN A 19 -13.67 5.16 0.69
C GLN A 19 -13.25 3.70 0.78
N VAL A 20 -14.23 2.79 0.82
CA VAL A 20 -14.02 1.35 0.64
C VAL A 20 -13.65 1.11 -0.83
N VAL A 21 -12.51 0.45 -1.05
CA VAL A 21 -11.95 0.22 -2.40
C VAL A 21 -11.90 -1.26 -2.77
N THR A 22 -11.94 -2.15 -1.79
CA THR A 22 -11.84 -3.60 -1.98
C THR A 22 -12.41 -4.33 -0.75
N GLU A 23 -12.48 -5.65 -0.82
CA GLU A 23 -12.89 -6.53 0.28
C GLU A 23 -11.85 -7.65 0.43
N ILE A 24 -11.32 -7.84 1.64
CA ILE A 24 -10.35 -8.90 1.96
C ILE A 24 -10.96 -9.77 3.06
N ALA A 25 -10.99 -11.09 2.82
CA ALA A 25 -11.57 -12.07 3.75
C ALA A 25 -12.99 -11.69 4.26
N GLY A 26 -13.83 -11.12 3.40
CA GLY A 26 -15.20 -10.71 3.75
C GLY A 26 -15.30 -9.40 4.54
N LYS A 27 -14.19 -8.66 4.69
CA LYS A 27 -14.15 -7.39 5.42
C LYS A 27 -13.90 -6.23 4.44
N PRO A 28 -14.68 -5.14 4.50
CA PRO A 28 -14.45 -3.97 3.67
C PRO A 28 -13.11 -3.32 4.03
N VAL A 29 -12.31 -3.01 3.02
CA VAL A 29 -11.01 -2.35 3.17
C VAL A 29 -11.04 -0.98 2.52
N THR A 30 -10.65 0.03 3.30
CA THR A 30 -10.62 1.43 2.86
C THR A 30 -9.29 1.77 2.17
N ARG A 31 -9.32 2.82 1.34
CA ARG A 31 -8.09 3.39 0.76
C ARG A 31 -7.09 3.75 1.85
N GLY A 32 -7.53 4.34 2.96
CA GLY A 32 -6.66 4.70 4.08
C GLY A 32 -5.91 3.50 4.65
N GLN A 33 -6.60 2.37 4.83
CA GLN A 33 -5.96 1.13 5.31
C GLN A 33 -4.91 0.60 4.32
N LEU A 34 -5.16 0.69 3.01
CA LEU A 34 -4.16 0.33 2.01
C LEU A 34 -2.97 1.29 2.01
N VAL A 35 -3.20 2.60 2.17
CA VAL A 35 -2.11 3.60 2.31
C VAL A 35 -1.22 3.26 3.50
N GLU A 36 -1.82 3.02 4.67
CA GLU A 36 -1.09 2.66 5.89
C GLU A 36 -0.20 1.43 5.68
N LYS A 37 -0.71 0.40 5.00
CA LYS A 37 0.05 -0.83 4.72
C LYS A 37 1.15 -0.61 3.68
N PHE A 38 0.86 0.12 2.61
CA PHE A 38 1.84 0.43 1.58
C PHE A 38 2.98 1.30 2.12
N ASP A 39 2.68 2.25 3.00
CA ASP A 39 3.68 3.11 3.64
C ASP A 39 4.72 2.36 4.46
N LEU A 40 4.40 1.15 4.94
CA LEU A 40 5.36 0.30 5.66
C LEU A 40 6.43 -0.33 4.75
N ILE A 41 6.12 -0.49 3.47
CA ILE A 41 6.92 -1.32 2.56
C ILE A 41 7.40 -0.59 1.30
N LYS A 42 6.80 0.56 0.98
CA LYS A 42 7.18 1.37 -0.17
C LYS A 42 8.67 1.71 -0.14
N ASN A 43 9.22 1.90 -1.32
CA ASN A 43 10.58 2.39 -1.47
C ASN A 43 10.73 3.78 -0.80
N GLU A 44 11.79 3.95 -0.02
CA GLU A 44 12.04 5.16 0.78
C GLU A 44 12.38 6.39 -0.07
N ASP A 45 13.05 6.19 -1.22
CA ASP A 45 13.41 7.29 -2.11
C ASP A 45 12.17 7.82 -2.85
N HIS A 46 11.37 6.90 -3.40
CA HIS A 46 10.14 7.26 -4.09
C HIS A 46 9.18 6.08 -4.23
N TRP A 47 7.91 6.28 -3.88
CA TRP A 47 6.91 5.21 -3.84
C TRP A 47 6.67 4.47 -5.17
N LYS A 48 6.99 5.10 -6.30
CA LYS A 48 6.87 4.51 -7.66
C LYS A 48 8.06 3.63 -8.06
N ASN A 49 9.14 3.61 -7.27
CA ASN A 49 10.30 2.77 -7.50
C ASN A 49 10.05 1.34 -7.00
N PRO A 50 10.85 0.34 -7.44
CA PRO A 50 10.72 -1.03 -6.96
C PRO A 50 10.80 -1.15 -5.45
N ILE A 51 9.98 -2.06 -4.92
CA ILE A 51 9.98 -2.42 -3.51
C ILE A 51 11.06 -3.46 -3.26
N SER A 52 11.85 -3.23 -2.21
CA SER A 52 12.78 -4.20 -1.65
C SER A 52 12.89 -3.91 -0.15
N LYS A 53 12.15 -4.66 0.67
CA LYS A 53 12.02 -4.38 2.11
C LYS A 53 11.94 -5.67 2.90
N THR A 54 12.55 -5.70 4.08
CA THR A 54 12.37 -6.79 5.04
C THR A 54 11.36 -6.36 6.11
N ILE A 55 10.37 -7.22 6.38
CA ILE A 55 9.33 -7.03 7.40
C ILE A 55 9.39 -8.14 8.46
N ASP A 56 9.05 -7.78 9.70
CA ASP A 56 9.17 -8.65 10.86
C ASP A 56 7.86 -9.42 11.10
N LYS A 57 7.89 -10.74 10.87
CA LYS A 57 6.85 -11.72 11.29
C LYS A 57 5.40 -11.22 11.09
N PRO A 58 5.00 -10.82 9.87
CA PRO A 58 3.63 -10.41 9.62
C PRO A 58 2.67 -11.59 9.85
N SER A 59 1.45 -11.29 10.32
CA SER A 59 0.36 -12.27 10.31
C SER A 59 -0.10 -12.56 8.88
N ASP A 60 -0.86 -13.64 8.66
CA ASP A 60 -1.41 -13.95 7.35
C ASP A 60 -2.35 -12.84 6.85
N ASP A 61 -3.21 -12.31 7.74
CA ASP A 61 -4.07 -11.14 7.45
C ASP A 61 -3.24 -9.90 7.07
N ASP A 62 -2.08 -9.69 7.70
CA ASP A 62 -1.18 -8.58 7.34
C ASP A 62 -0.55 -8.78 5.97
N LEU A 63 -0.19 -10.02 5.62
CA LEU A 63 0.36 -10.35 4.31
C LEU A 63 -0.69 -10.13 3.21
N GLU A 64 -1.93 -10.60 3.38
CA GLU A 64 -3.01 -10.35 2.42
C GLU A 64 -3.24 -8.86 2.19
N MET A 65 -3.28 -8.08 3.28
CA MET A 65 -3.39 -6.61 3.22
C MET A 65 -2.19 -5.96 2.51
N LEU A 66 -0.97 -6.45 2.73
CA LEU A 66 0.23 -5.95 2.05
C LEU A 66 0.21 -6.26 0.55
N HIS A 67 -0.19 -7.47 0.17
CA HIS A 67 -0.34 -7.86 -1.23
C HIS A 67 -1.34 -6.95 -1.95
N GLU A 68 -2.52 -6.74 -1.35
CA GLU A 68 -3.55 -5.87 -1.93
C GLU A 68 -3.10 -4.42 -2.00
N ALA A 69 -2.42 -3.91 -0.95
CA ALA A 69 -1.90 -2.55 -0.95
C ALA A 69 -0.89 -2.33 -2.09
N VAL A 70 0.06 -3.26 -2.28
CA VAL A 70 1.01 -3.20 -3.39
C VAL A 70 0.28 -3.22 -4.73
N HIS A 71 -0.62 -4.18 -4.94
CA HIS A 71 -1.40 -4.27 -6.18
C HIS A 71 -2.18 -2.98 -6.48
N PHE A 72 -2.83 -2.39 -5.48
CA PHE A 72 -3.61 -1.18 -5.63
C PHE A 72 -2.77 0.03 -6.08
N PHE A 73 -1.57 0.22 -5.54
CA PHE A 73 -0.75 1.40 -5.84
C PHE A 73 0.18 1.23 -7.05
N THR A 74 0.75 0.04 -7.24
CA THR A 74 1.73 -0.18 -8.32
C THR A 74 1.14 -0.94 -9.50
N GLY A 75 0.06 -1.70 -9.29
CA GLY A 75 -0.46 -2.67 -10.27
C GLY A 75 0.34 -3.97 -10.33
N SER A 76 1.38 -4.12 -9.50
CA SER A 76 2.26 -5.29 -9.48
C SER A 76 1.90 -6.27 -8.34
N CYS A 77 2.48 -7.47 -8.37
CA CYS A 77 2.31 -8.45 -7.32
C CYS A 77 3.48 -8.40 -6.33
N LEU A 78 3.17 -8.38 -5.04
CA LEU A 78 4.16 -8.59 -4.00
C LEU A 78 4.68 -10.03 -4.05
N THR A 79 5.99 -10.21 -3.95
CA THR A 79 6.65 -11.50 -3.80
C THR A 79 7.36 -11.53 -2.45
N THR A 80 7.20 -12.62 -1.69
CA THR A 80 7.79 -12.76 -0.36
C THR A 80 8.78 -13.93 -0.31
N TYR A 81 9.89 -13.72 0.39
CA TYR A 81 10.97 -14.66 0.55
C TYR A 81 11.25 -14.83 2.05
N PRO A 82 11.05 -16.03 2.63
CA PRO A 82 11.38 -16.28 4.03
C PRO A 82 12.88 -16.13 4.27
N ARG A 83 13.22 -15.57 5.43
CA ARG A 83 14.59 -15.46 5.95
C ARG A 83 14.77 -16.39 7.15
N ASP A 84 16.00 -16.83 7.38
CA ASP A 84 16.35 -17.77 8.46
C ASP A 84 16.07 -17.23 9.88
N ASP A 85 15.93 -15.91 10.03
CA ASP A 85 15.61 -15.23 11.28
C ASP A 85 14.09 -15.05 11.52
N GLY A 86 13.26 -15.65 10.67
CA GLY A 86 11.81 -15.58 10.75
C GLY A 86 11.21 -14.28 10.20
N ARG A 87 12.00 -13.43 9.54
CA ARG A 87 11.53 -12.25 8.81
C ARG A 87 11.18 -12.63 7.37
N LEU A 88 10.43 -11.75 6.69
CA LEU A 88 10.15 -11.89 5.26
C LEU A 88 10.83 -10.76 4.50
N HIS A 89 11.58 -11.12 3.46
CA HIS A 89 12.02 -10.16 2.45
C HIS A 89 10.95 -10.06 1.37
N CYS A 90 10.60 -8.85 0.99
CA CYS A 90 9.49 -8.56 0.11
C CYS A 90 9.96 -7.72 -1.08
N GLU A 91 9.55 -8.12 -2.28
CA GLU A 91 9.88 -7.44 -3.53
C GLU A 91 8.64 -7.25 -4.39
N ALA A 92 8.59 -6.14 -5.12
CA ALA A 92 7.56 -5.89 -6.12
C ALA A 92 8.07 -4.86 -7.14
N ASP A 93 7.58 -4.95 -8.37
CA ASP A 93 7.80 -3.90 -9.34
C ASP A 93 7.17 -2.60 -8.85
N GLY A 94 7.91 -1.50 -8.96
CA GLY A 94 7.35 -0.17 -8.70
C GLY A 94 6.43 0.26 -9.83
N TYR A 95 5.52 1.20 -9.55
CA TYR A 95 4.60 1.74 -10.53
C TYR A 95 5.28 2.13 -11.87
N PHE A 96 6.48 2.73 -11.83
CA PHE A 96 7.19 3.13 -13.06
C PHE A 96 7.50 1.94 -13.97
N LEU A 97 7.98 0.82 -13.40
CA LEU A 97 8.24 -0.39 -14.17
C LEU A 97 6.94 -0.99 -14.72
N THR A 98 5.87 -0.99 -13.92
CA THR A 98 4.58 -1.54 -14.34
C THR A 98 3.95 -0.77 -15.51
N ILE A 99 4.15 0.55 -15.59
CA ILE A 99 3.67 1.36 -16.72
C ILE A 99 4.68 1.47 -17.89
N GLY A 100 5.87 0.87 -17.76
CA GLY A 100 6.92 0.92 -18.78
C GLY A 100 7.60 2.29 -18.95
N ALA A 101 7.75 3.04 -17.86
CA ALA A 101 8.40 4.36 -17.82
C ALA A 101 9.91 4.29 -17.57
#